data_AF-D2AXP3-F1
#
_entry.id   AF-D2AXP3-F1
#
_cell.length_a   1.000
_cell.length_b   1.000
_cell.length_c   1.000
_cell.angle_alpha   90.00
_cell.angle_beta   90.00
_cell.angle_gamma   90.00
#
_symmetry.space_group_name_H-M   'P 1'
#
loop_
_entity.id
_entity.type
_entity.pdbx_description
1 polymer ?
#
loop_
_entity_poly.entity_id
_entity_poly.type
_entity_poly.pdbx_seq_one_letter_code
_entity_poly.pdbx_strand_id
1 'polypeptide(L)'
;MEDSDGMHRRGTSPGVYRIDPDATTVRFTTRAVFGLLPVQGFFTVDHGRILITENIGDSAVDVVIRATSFESGNPQRDEHVRSLDYLDAAAHPEIVFRSRDVERSAEGASVQGSLTVRGVTRPTALTLGPVITDDQRLRAQAATRIDRYAFGLTKARGMIIRGVEDRPLSAPETGGSPLNKMIGLRGGRL
;
A
#
# COMPACT_ATOMS: atom_id res chain seq x y z
N MET A 1 -6.27 40.51 -26.94
CA MET A 1 -7.52 40.27 -26.20
C MET A 1 -7.53 38.78 -25.94
N GLU A 2 -7.57 38.41 -24.66
CA GLU A 2 -6.82 37.30 -24.07
C GLU A 2 -7.02 35.90 -24.68
N ASP A 3 -5.87 35.23 -24.88
CA ASP A 3 -5.77 33.80 -25.09
C ASP A 3 -6.47 33.07 -23.94
N SER A 4 -7.55 32.40 -24.31
CA SER A 4 -8.30 31.47 -23.51
C SER A 4 -7.93 30.07 -24.00
N ASP A 5 -6.76 29.57 -23.61
CA ASP A 5 -6.43 28.15 -23.81
C ASP A 5 -5.46 27.63 -22.75
N GLY A 6 -5.71 26.41 -22.30
CA GLY A 6 -4.73 25.64 -21.52
C GLY A 6 -4.77 25.79 -20.00
N MET A 7 -5.90 25.46 -19.37
CA MET A 7 -5.83 24.71 -18.10
C MET A 7 -5.12 23.39 -18.43
N HIS A 8 -3.79 23.39 -18.44
CA HIS A 8 -3.01 22.16 -18.39
C HIS A 8 -3.46 21.46 -17.11
N ARG A 9 -4.34 20.47 -17.26
CA ARG A 9 -4.48 19.41 -16.25
C ARG A 9 -3.05 18.93 -16.05
N ARG A 10 -2.41 19.31 -14.95
CA ARG A 10 -1.07 18.83 -14.60
C ARG A 10 -1.23 17.35 -14.31
N GLY A 11 -1.30 16.56 -15.37
CA GLY A 11 -1.20 15.11 -15.32
C GLY A 11 0.17 14.77 -14.75
N THR A 12 0.23 13.64 -14.07
CA THR A 12 1.48 13.11 -13.56
C THR A 12 2.53 13.04 -14.66
N SER A 13 3.67 13.70 -14.48
CA SER A 13 4.76 13.67 -15.45
C SER A 13 5.28 12.24 -15.63
N PRO A 14 5.47 11.75 -16.87
CA PRO A 14 6.17 10.48 -17.10
C PRO A 14 7.57 10.50 -16.47
N GLY A 15 7.98 9.38 -15.89
CA GLY A 15 9.26 9.26 -15.23
C GLY A 15 9.37 8.08 -14.28
N VAL A 16 10.56 7.92 -13.71
CA VAL A 16 10.84 6.93 -12.68
C VAL A 16 10.89 7.62 -11.32
N TYR A 17 10.04 7.14 -10.40
CA TYR A 17 9.95 7.62 -9.03
C TYR A 17 10.43 6.54 -8.07
N ARG A 18 11.11 6.96 -7.01
CA ARG A 18 11.49 6.07 -5.91
C ARG A 18 10.58 6.34 -4.71
N ILE A 19 10.21 5.26 -4.03
CA ILE A 19 9.49 5.37 -2.76
C ILE A 19 10.45 5.92 -1.70
N ASP A 20 10.02 6.98 -1.01
CA ASP A 20 10.71 7.51 0.17
C ASP A 20 10.19 6.74 1.39
N PRO A 21 11.01 5.85 1.99
CA PRO A 21 10.58 5.01 3.10
C PRO A 21 10.16 5.81 4.34
N ASP A 22 10.79 6.96 4.58
CA ASP A 22 10.53 7.80 5.75
C ASP A 22 9.21 8.56 5.61
N ALA A 23 8.80 8.78 4.36
CA ALA A 23 7.55 9.42 4.03
C ALA A 23 6.46 8.42 3.65
N THR A 24 6.64 7.11 3.80
CA THR A 24 5.67 6.08 3.40
C THR A 24 5.36 5.11 4.53
N THR A 25 4.09 4.74 4.69
CA THR A 25 3.68 3.71 5.66
C THR A 25 2.65 2.80 5.01
N VAL A 26 2.76 1.49 5.28
CA VAL A 26 1.73 0.52 4.91
C VAL A 26 0.90 0.24 6.15
N ARG A 27 -0.41 0.52 6.07
CA ARG A 27 -1.33 0.26 7.17
C ARG A 27 -2.07 -1.04 6.92
N PHE A 28 -2.21 -1.80 7.98
CA PHE A 28 -2.94 -3.06 8.03
C PHE A 28 -4.12 -2.88 8.99
N THR A 29 -5.33 -3.24 8.57
CA THR A 29 -6.47 -3.38 9.48
C THR A 29 -7.12 -4.75 9.37
N THR A 30 -7.47 -5.32 10.52
CA THR A 30 -8.26 -6.54 10.62
C THR A 30 -9.16 -6.47 11.86
N ARG A 31 -9.96 -7.50 12.08
CA ARG A 31 -10.75 -7.67 13.30
C ARG A 31 -10.41 -9.00 13.97
N ALA A 32 -10.12 -8.93 15.26
CA ALA A 32 -9.88 -10.05 16.16
C ALA A 32 -11.09 -10.31 17.07
N VAL A 33 -11.03 -11.40 17.85
CA VAL A 33 -12.09 -11.87 18.76
C VAL A 33 -13.46 -11.93 18.07
N PHE A 34 -13.59 -12.86 17.12
CA PHE A 34 -14.83 -13.10 16.36
C PHE A 34 -15.36 -11.86 15.62
N GLY A 35 -14.47 -10.91 15.27
CA GLY A 35 -14.83 -9.69 14.57
C GLY A 35 -15.14 -8.49 15.46
N LEU A 36 -15.07 -8.63 16.79
CA LEU A 36 -15.45 -7.58 17.73
C LEU A 36 -14.37 -6.51 17.91
N LEU A 37 -13.09 -6.90 17.89
CA LEU A 37 -12.00 -5.99 18.22
C LEU A 37 -11.23 -5.57 16.96
N PRO A 38 -11.26 -4.28 16.57
CA PRO A 38 -10.41 -3.80 15.50
C PRO A 38 -8.95 -3.91 15.92
N VAL A 39 -8.11 -4.42 15.01
CA VAL A 39 -6.66 -4.45 15.15
C VAL A 39 -6.08 -3.66 14.00
N GLN A 40 -5.27 -2.67 14.34
CA GLN A 40 -4.49 -1.90 13.39
C GLN A 40 -3.02 -2.23 13.60
N GLY A 41 -2.30 -2.37 12.49
CA GLY A 41 -0.85 -2.51 12.48
C GLY A 41 -0.26 -1.71 11.33
N PHE A 42 1.06 -1.58 11.35
CA PHE A 42 1.82 -0.83 10.37
C PHE A 42 3.06 -1.61 9.96
N PHE A 43 3.48 -1.42 8.71
CA PHE A 43 4.78 -1.82 8.21
C PHE A 43 5.50 -0.61 7.60
N THR A 44 6.82 -0.69 7.61
CA THR A 44 7.70 0.23 6.90
C THR A 44 8.01 -0.35 5.53
N VAL A 45 8.00 0.52 4.53
CA VAL A 45 8.54 0.17 3.21
C VAL A 45 10.06 0.11 3.34
N ASP A 46 10.69 -0.85 2.69
CA ASP A 46 12.14 -0.87 2.55
C ASP A 46 12.57 0.01 1.39
N HIS A 47 12.07 -0.30 0.22
CA HIS A 47 12.28 0.45 -1.00
C HIS A 47 11.15 0.16 -2.01
N GLY A 48 11.10 0.96 -3.07
CA GLY A 48 10.19 0.70 -4.18
C GLY A 48 10.42 1.63 -5.34
N ARG A 49 9.83 1.27 -6.47
CA ARG A 49 9.95 1.98 -7.74
C ARG A 49 8.57 2.11 -8.38
N ILE A 50 8.31 3.29 -8.92
CA ILE A 50 7.14 3.54 -9.76
C ILE A 50 7.64 4.05 -11.11
N LEU A 51 7.26 3.37 -12.18
CA LEU A 51 7.40 3.84 -13.54
C LEU A 51 6.07 4.43 -13.98
N ILE A 52 6.10 5.68 -14.43
CA ILE A 52 4.95 6.32 -15.04
C ILE A 52 5.28 6.65 -16.48
N THR A 53 4.41 6.22 -17.36
CA THR A 53 4.49 6.38 -18.80
C THR A 53 3.33 7.25 -19.28
N GLU A 54 3.41 7.75 -20.52
CA GLU A 54 2.29 8.46 -21.15
C GLU A 54 1.06 7.56 -21.28
N ASN A 55 1.30 6.27 -21.54
CA ASN A 55 0.27 5.27 -21.68
C ASN A 55 0.18 4.43 -20.40
N ILE A 56 -0.90 4.59 -19.63
CA ILE A 56 -1.01 4.07 -18.27
C ILE A 56 -0.75 2.56 -18.15
N GLY A 57 -1.14 1.75 -19.15
CA GLY A 57 -0.90 0.30 -19.14
C GLY A 57 0.58 -0.11 -19.16
N ASP A 58 1.46 0.79 -19.61
CA ASP A 58 2.92 0.57 -19.60
C ASP A 58 3.57 1.04 -18.28
N SER A 59 2.79 1.59 -17.35
CA SER A 59 3.26 1.99 -16.03
C SER A 59 3.43 0.78 -15.11
N ALA A 60 4.31 0.89 -14.12
CA ALA A 60 4.62 -0.21 -13.21
C ALA A 60 4.88 0.28 -11.78
N VAL A 61 4.59 -0.57 -10.80
CA VAL A 61 4.77 -0.35 -9.37
C VAL A 61 5.38 -1.60 -8.75
N ASP A 62 6.57 -1.45 -8.17
CA ASP A 62 7.26 -2.47 -7.38
C ASP A 62 7.52 -1.94 -5.97
N VAL A 63 7.14 -2.70 -4.94
CA VAL A 63 7.30 -2.31 -3.54
C VAL A 63 7.82 -3.48 -2.72
N VAL A 64 8.85 -3.22 -1.92
CA VAL A 64 9.38 -4.16 -0.93
C VAL A 64 9.12 -3.59 0.47
N ILE A 65 8.46 -4.37 1.31
CA ILE A 65 8.05 -4.03 2.67
C ILE A 65 8.82 -4.92 3.64
N ARG A 66 9.30 -4.36 4.76
CA ARG A 66 10.00 -5.13 5.79
C ARG A 66 9.01 -5.89 6.67
N ALA A 67 8.98 -7.21 6.58
CA ALA A 67 8.12 -8.05 7.42
C ALA A 67 8.46 -7.90 8.91
N THR A 68 9.74 -7.70 9.23
CA THR A 68 10.24 -7.51 10.60
C THR A 68 9.78 -6.20 11.24
N SER A 69 9.30 -5.23 10.47
CA SER A 69 8.90 -3.92 11.01
C SER A 69 7.43 -3.86 11.42
N PHE A 70 6.71 -4.99 11.50
CA PHE A 70 5.29 -4.98 11.87
C PHE A 70 5.09 -4.38 13.27
N GLU A 71 4.30 -3.33 13.42
CA GLU A 71 3.99 -2.75 14.73
C GLU A 71 2.50 -2.49 14.89
N SER A 72 1.96 -2.83 16.05
CA SER A 72 0.55 -2.64 16.38
C SER A 72 0.33 -1.93 17.73
N GLY A 73 1.42 -1.48 18.36
CA GLY A 73 1.40 -0.91 19.71
C GLY A 73 1.22 -1.94 20.83
N ASN A 74 1.27 -3.24 20.52
CA ASN A 74 1.27 -4.32 21.51
C ASN A 74 2.48 -5.22 21.27
N PRO A 75 3.54 -5.13 22.10
CA PRO A 75 4.80 -5.85 21.88
C PRO A 75 4.63 -7.37 21.75
N GLN A 76 3.76 -7.98 22.54
CA GLN A 76 3.53 -9.43 22.50
C GLN A 76 2.86 -9.86 21.20
N ARG A 77 1.88 -9.09 20.71
CA ARG A 77 1.27 -9.35 19.40
C ARG A 77 2.27 -9.13 18.27
N ASP A 78 3.11 -8.11 18.37
CA ASP A 78 4.10 -7.79 17.35
C ASP A 78 5.16 -8.89 17.24
N GLU A 79 5.63 -9.41 18.37
CA GLU A 79 6.49 -10.61 18.41
C GLU A 79 5.80 -11.82 17.77
N HIS A 80 4.53 -12.08 18.12
CA HIS A 80 3.81 -13.23 17.60
C HIS A 80 3.61 -13.12 16.08
N VAL A 81 3.20 -11.95 15.57
CA VAL A 81 2.99 -11.73 14.12
C VAL A 81 4.28 -11.89 13.32
N ARG A 82 5.44 -11.49 13.87
CA ARG A 82 6.73 -11.64 13.19
C ARG A 82 7.26 -13.09 13.25
N SER A 83 6.80 -13.89 14.20
CA SER A 83 7.27 -15.27 14.40
C SER A 83 6.85 -16.25 13.30
N LEU A 84 7.41 -17.47 13.37
CA LEU A 84 7.11 -18.62 12.50
C LEU A 84 5.61 -18.97 12.40
N ASP A 85 4.83 -18.64 13.43
CA ASP A 85 3.39 -18.89 13.42
C ASP A 85 2.65 -18.05 12.38
N TYR A 86 3.19 -16.89 12.02
CA TYR A 86 2.59 -15.93 11.09
C TYR A 86 3.55 -15.59 9.96
N LEU A 87 4.22 -14.43 10.01
CA LEU A 87 5.02 -13.95 8.89
C LEU A 87 6.33 -14.71 8.69
N ASP A 88 6.83 -15.36 9.76
CA ASP A 88 8.15 -15.97 9.77
C ASP A 88 9.22 -15.01 9.26
N ALA A 89 9.23 -13.80 9.83
CA ALA A 89 9.98 -12.66 9.30
C ALA A 89 11.50 -12.87 9.36
N ALA A 90 11.99 -13.83 10.13
CA ALA A 90 13.39 -14.23 10.14
C ALA A 90 13.79 -14.97 8.85
N ALA A 91 12.94 -15.89 8.36
CA ALA A 91 13.18 -16.62 7.12
C ALA A 91 12.65 -15.89 5.87
N HIS A 92 11.63 -15.05 6.06
CA HIS A 92 10.96 -14.29 5.00
C HIS A 92 10.92 -12.79 5.38
N PRO A 93 12.05 -12.08 5.31
CA PRO A 93 12.16 -10.70 5.78
C PRO A 93 11.39 -9.69 4.92
N GLU A 94 10.98 -10.09 3.70
CA GLU A 94 10.34 -9.21 2.73
C GLU A 94 8.90 -9.64 2.42
N ILE A 95 8.02 -8.64 2.36
CA ILE A 95 6.72 -8.72 1.69
C ILE A 95 6.83 -7.91 0.41
N VAL A 96 6.52 -8.51 -0.74
CA VAL A 96 6.82 -7.91 -2.04
C VAL A 96 5.58 -7.82 -2.91
N PHE A 97 5.28 -6.63 -3.41
CA PHE A 97 4.27 -6.40 -4.45
C PHE A 97 4.95 -6.04 -5.77
N ARG A 98 4.52 -6.68 -6.86
CA ARG A 98 4.95 -6.36 -8.23
C ARG A 98 3.74 -6.22 -9.14
N SER A 99 3.60 -5.09 -9.81
CA SER A 99 2.54 -4.87 -10.80
C SER A 99 2.79 -5.71 -12.06
N ARG A 100 1.70 -6.00 -12.77
CA ARG A 100 1.69 -6.59 -14.11
C ARG A 100 0.95 -5.71 -15.11
N ASP A 101 -0.07 -5.01 -14.65
CA ASP A 101 -0.89 -4.14 -15.48
C ASP A 101 -1.47 -3.00 -14.64
N VAL A 102 -1.70 -1.85 -15.29
CA VAL A 102 -2.30 -0.67 -14.67
C VAL A 102 -3.42 -0.17 -15.56
N GLU A 103 -4.64 -0.25 -15.03
CA GLU A 103 -5.84 0.14 -15.75
C GLU A 103 -6.48 1.37 -15.09
N ARG A 104 -7.12 2.23 -15.88
CA ARG A 104 -7.99 3.26 -15.32
C ARG A 104 -9.25 2.62 -14.75
N SER A 105 -9.70 3.09 -13.61
CA SER A 105 -11.00 2.73 -13.03
C SER A 105 -11.88 3.96 -12.90
N ALA A 106 -13.19 3.76 -12.70
CA ALA A 106 -14.13 4.87 -12.50
C ALA A 106 -13.78 5.76 -11.29
N GLU A 107 -13.01 5.22 -10.33
CA GLU A 107 -12.65 5.86 -9.06
C GLU A 107 -11.17 6.28 -9.00
N GLY A 108 -10.40 6.06 -10.07
CA GLY A 108 -8.96 6.31 -10.12
C GLY A 108 -8.25 5.35 -11.07
N ALA A 109 -7.43 4.46 -10.52
CA ALA A 109 -6.76 3.40 -11.28
C ALA A 109 -6.70 2.10 -10.47
N SER A 110 -6.62 0.97 -11.16
CA SER A 110 -6.37 -0.33 -10.56
C SER A 110 -5.01 -0.85 -11.02
N VAL A 111 -4.20 -1.31 -10.08
CA VAL A 111 -2.90 -1.92 -10.36
C VAL A 111 -3.04 -3.42 -10.10
N GLN A 112 -3.08 -4.19 -11.18
CA GLN A 112 -3.06 -5.65 -11.11
C GLN A 112 -1.64 -6.11 -10.88
N GLY A 113 -1.43 -7.01 -9.93
CA GLY A 113 -0.09 -7.46 -9.59
C GLY A 113 -0.07 -8.81 -8.90
N SER A 114 1.08 -9.11 -8.31
CA SER A 114 1.31 -10.25 -7.46
C SER A 114 1.88 -9.79 -6.13
N LEU A 115 1.27 -10.23 -5.04
CA LEU A 115 1.75 -10.04 -3.68
C LEU A 115 2.43 -11.33 -3.23
N THR A 116 3.60 -11.22 -2.63
CA THR A 116 4.33 -12.32 -1.99
C THR A 116 4.41 -12.06 -0.50
N VAL A 117 3.87 -12.99 0.30
CA VAL A 117 3.92 -12.96 1.76
C VAL A 117 4.39 -14.33 2.23
N ARG A 118 5.44 -14.38 3.07
CA ARG A 118 6.00 -15.62 3.62
C ARG A 118 6.29 -16.67 2.51
N GLY A 119 6.92 -16.22 1.43
CA GLY A 119 7.26 -17.07 0.28
C GLY A 119 6.08 -17.52 -0.59
N VAL A 120 4.82 -17.20 -0.25
CA VAL A 120 3.65 -17.53 -1.06
C VAL A 120 3.25 -16.34 -1.91
N THR A 121 3.20 -16.52 -3.23
CA THR A 121 2.79 -15.49 -4.18
C THR A 121 1.34 -15.68 -4.63
N ARG A 122 0.53 -14.63 -4.60
CA ARG A 122 -0.86 -14.62 -5.10
C ARG A 122 -1.16 -13.38 -5.94
N PRO A 123 -2.04 -13.49 -6.95
CA PRO A 123 -2.59 -12.32 -7.63
C PRO A 123 -3.26 -11.39 -6.63
N THR A 124 -3.06 -10.08 -6.79
CA THR A 124 -3.67 -9.05 -5.94
C THR A 124 -3.85 -7.78 -6.76
N ALA A 125 -4.99 -7.12 -6.59
CA ALA A 125 -5.27 -5.83 -7.19
C ALA A 125 -5.14 -4.74 -6.13
N LEU A 126 -4.43 -3.66 -6.43
CA LEU A 126 -4.46 -2.43 -5.65
C LEU A 126 -5.44 -1.46 -6.30
N THR A 127 -6.29 -0.84 -5.51
CA THR A 127 -7.10 0.30 -5.92
C THR A 127 -6.35 1.57 -5.55
N LEU A 128 -6.01 2.38 -6.56
CA LEU A 128 -5.39 3.69 -6.36
C LEU A 128 -6.48 4.74 -6.19
N GLY A 129 -6.37 5.50 -5.10
CA GLY A 129 -7.10 6.75 -4.91
C GLY A 129 -6.50 7.90 -5.74
N PRO A 130 -6.90 9.14 -5.45
CA PRO A 130 -6.39 10.31 -6.15
C PRO A 130 -4.86 10.39 -6.08
N VAL A 131 -4.22 10.58 -7.23
CA VAL A 131 -2.79 10.82 -7.35
C VAL A 131 -2.57 12.32 -7.41
N ILE A 132 -1.79 12.84 -6.47
CA ILE A 132 -1.40 14.25 -6.42
C ILE A 132 0.06 14.34 -6.85
N THR A 133 0.31 15.19 -7.82
CA THR A 133 1.67 15.45 -8.31
C THR A 133 2.02 16.92 -8.21
N ASP A 134 3.20 17.19 -7.66
CA ASP A 134 3.92 18.45 -7.85
C ASP A 134 5.17 18.19 -8.71
N ASP A 135 5.87 19.25 -9.11
CA ASP A 135 6.92 19.20 -10.14
C ASP A 135 8.05 18.17 -9.86
N GLN A 136 8.17 17.63 -8.62
CA GLN A 136 9.14 16.58 -8.29
C GLN A 136 8.61 15.45 -7.37
N ARG A 137 7.35 15.49 -6.94
CA ARG A 137 6.81 14.51 -5.99
C ARG A 137 5.50 13.95 -6.49
N LEU A 138 5.34 12.65 -6.24
CA LEU A 138 4.09 11.95 -6.41
C LEU A 138 3.60 11.47 -5.05
N ARG A 139 2.32 11.70 -4.80
CA ARG A 139 1.62 11.23 -3.61
C ARG A 139 0.40 10.47 -4.06
N ALA A 140 0.26 9.24 -3.58
CA ALA A 140 -0.86 8.40 -3.89
C ALA A 140 -1.33 7.69 -2.62
N GLN A 141 -2.56 7.20 -2.67
CA GLN A 141 -3.07 6.23 -1.71
C GLN A 141 -3.43 4.97 -2.50
N ALA A 142 -3.07 3.82 -1.95
CA ALA A 142 -3.39 2.52 -2.53
C ALA A 142 -4.05 1.67 -1.46
N ALA A 143 -5.05 0.89 -1.84
CA ALA A 143 -5.79 0.02 -0.95
C ALA A 143 -5.96 -1.36 -1.57
N THR A 144 -5.95 -2.40 -0.75
CA THR A 144 -6.31 -3.74 -1.19
C THR A 144 -6.91 -4.54 -0.05
N ARG A 145 -7.58 -5.63 -0.42
CA ARG A 145 -8.10 -6.62 0.53
C ARG A 145 -7.38 -7.94 0.33
N ILE A 146 -6.81 -8.46 1.41
CA ILE A 146 -6.06 -9.72 1.39
C ILE A 146 -6.80 -10.78 2.19
N ASP A 147 -6.96 -11.98 1.64
CA ASP A 147 -7.30 -13.17 2.42
C ASP A 147 -6.01 -13.79 2.96
N ARG A 148 -5.78 -13.65 4.26
CA ARG A 148 -4.57 -14.18 4.91
C ARG A 148 -4.43 -15.70 4.76
N TYR A 149 -5.53 -16.44 4.55
CA TYR A 149 -5.46 -17.89 4.34
C TYR A 149 -4.89 -18.27 2.97
N ALA A 150 -5.06 -17.42 1.96
CA ALA A 150 -4.46 -17.64 0.64
C ALA A 150 -2.92 -17.68 0.70
N PHE A 151 -2.35 -17.10 1.76
CA PHE A 151 -0.91 -17.04 2.06
C PHE A 151 -0.48 -18.02 3.16
N GLY A 152 -1.34 -18.97 3.56
CA GLY A 152 -1.03 -19.95 4.59
C GLY A 152 -1.09 -19.43 6.04
N LEU A 153 -1.44 -18.16 6.25
CA LEU A 153 -1.54 -17.52 7.57
C LEU A 153 -2.85 -17.91 8.28
N THR A 154 -2.97 -19.19 8.63
CA THR A 154 -4.23 -19.81 9.06
C THR A 154 -4.41 -19.92 10.57
N LYS A 155 -3.47 -19.43 11.38
CA LYS A 155 -3.56 -19.44 12.85
C LYS A 155 -4.75 -18.62 13.35
N ALA A 156 -5.25 -18.95 14.55
CA ALA A 156 -6.42 -18.32 15.18
C ALA A 156 -7.69 -18.33 14.29
N ARG A 157 -7.99 -19.48 13.66
CA ARG A 157 -9.19 -19.65 12.84
C ARG A 157 -10.45 -19.32 13.64
N GLY A 158 -11.35 -18.51 13.05
CA GLY A 158 -12.60 -18.09 13.70
C GLY A 158 -12.44 -16.90 14.65
N MET A 159 -11.26 -16.71 15.25
CA MET A 159 -10.99 -15.55 16.11
C MET A 159 -10.57 -14.30 15.35
N ILE A 160 -9.82 -14.44 14.24
CA ILE A 160 -9.43 -13.30 13.38
C ILE A 160 -10.11 -13.45 12.01
N ILE A 161 -10.73 -12.36 11.53
CA ILE A 161 -11.42 -12.34 10.24
C ILE A 161 -10.45 -12.61 9.07
N ARG A 162 -10.97 -13.20 7.99
CA ARG A 162 -10.15 -13.59 6.82
C ARG A 162 -9.63 -12.38 6.04
N GLY A 163 -10.51 -11.39 5.85
CA GLY A 163 -10.22 -10.17 5.11
C GLY A 163 -9.42 -9.19 5.94
N VAL A 164 -8.26 -8.84 5.43
CA VAL A 164 -7.43 -7.72 5.87
C VAL A 164 -7.64 -6.59 4.88
N GLU A 165 -7.79 -5.36 5.35
CA GLU A 165 -8.02 -4.20 4.50
C GLU A 165 -7.03 -3.09 4.84
N ASP A 166 -6.47 -2.44 3.82
CA ASP A 166 -5.94 -1.09 3.97
C ASP A 166 -7.05 -0.11 3.58
N ARG A 167 -7.79 0.41 4.55
CA ARG A 167 -8.93 1.29 4.26
C ARG A 167 -8.41 2.71 4.04
N PRO A 168 -8.70 3.39 2.92
CA PRO A 168 -8.55 4.83 2.84
C PRO A 168 -9.61 5.46 3.75
N LEU A 169 -9.18 6.32 4.68
CA LEU A 169 -10.11 7.04 5.54
C LEU A 169 -10.95 7.94 4.64
N SER A 170 -12.25 7.72 4.60
CA SER A 170 -13.20 8.71 4.09
C SER A 170 -12.89 10.05 4.75
N ALA A 171 -12.83 11.13 3.97
CA ALA A 171 -12.42 12.45 4.43
C ALA A 171 -13.14 12.84 5.74
N PRO A 172 -12.44 13.47 6.72
CA PRO A 172 -13.11 13.96 7.91
C PRO A 172 -14.04 15.11 7.52
N GLU A 173 -15.32 15.03 7.93
CA GLU A 173 -16.09 16.23 8.13
C GLU A 173 -15.40 17.05 9.23
N THR A 174 -15.07 18.29 8.85
CA THR A 174 -14.62 19.44 9.64
C THR A 174 -14.27 19.21 11.11
N GLY A 175 -13.00 19.44 11.46
CA GLY A 175 -12.58 19.79 12.82
C GLY A 175 -11.73 18.75 13.52
N GLY A 176 -10.41 18.93 13.47
CA GLY A 176 -9.43 18.17 14.25
C GLY A 176 -8.54 17.31 13.36
N SER A 177 -7.27 17.71 13.23
CA SER A 177 -6.24 17.05 12.41
C SER A 177 -6.20 15.52 12.59
N PRO A 178 -6.48 14.71 11.54
CA PRO A 178 -6.03 13.34 11.49
C PRO A 178 -4.65 13.28 10.83
N LEU A 179 -3.64 12.95 11.63
CA LEU A 179 -2.30 12.60 11.15
C LEU A 179 -2.36 11.26 10.38
N ASN A 180 -2.72 11.31 9.10
CA ASN A 180 -2.66 10.17 8.19
C ASN A 180 -1.38 10.27 7.35
N LYS A 181 -0.41 9.35 7.56
CA LYS A 181 0.86 9.32 6.83
C LYS A 181 0.70 8.67 5.46
N MET A 182 0.32 9.55 4.52
CA MET A 182 0.61 9.64 3.09
C MET A 182 1.76 8.76 2.57
N ILE A 183 1.65 8.18 1.36
CA ILE A 183 2.81 7.70 0.60
C ILE A 183 3.51 8.93 0.02
N GLY A 184 4.63 9.33 0.61
CA GLY A 184 5.52 10.35 0.08
C GLY A 184 6.56 9.70 -0.82
N LEU A 185 6.66 10.17 -2.05
CA LEU A 185 7.68 9.74 -3.01
C LEU A 185 8.57 10.94 -3.34
N ARG A 186 9.88 10.74 -3.32
CA ARG A 186 10.84 11.74 -3.81
C ARG A 186 11.29 11.32 -5.21
N GLY A 187 10.90 12.08 -6.22
CA GLY A 187 11.40 11.93 -7.58
C GLY A 187 12.74 12.64 -7.74
N GLY A 188 13.72 11.94 -8.30
CA GLY A 188 14.94 12.51 -8.85
C GLY A 188 15.05 12.04 -10.29
N ARG A 189 15.18 12.99 -11.22
CA ARG A 189 15.49 12.71 -12.63
C ARG A 189 16.89 12.10 -12.66
N LEU A 190 17.01 10.83 -13.08
CA LEU A 190 18.28 10.27 -13.53
C LEU A 190 18.59 10.84 -14.91
#